data_AF-A0A916Z273-F1
#
_entry.id   AF-A0A916Z273-F1
#
_cell.length_a   1.000
_cell.length_b   1.000
_cell.length_c   1.000
_cell.angle_alpha   90.00
_cell.angle_beta   90.00
_cell.angle_gamma   90.00
#
_symmetry.space_group_name_H-M   'P 1'
#
loop_
_entity.id
_entity.type
_entity.pdbx_description
1 polymer ?
#
loop_
_entity_poly.entity_id
_entity_poly.type
_entity_poly.pdbx_seq_one_letter_code
_entity_poly.pdbx_strand_id
1 'polypeptide(L)'
;MVMHVTCQSCDTHYAVPAELVGDGGRRMRCGECGSRWWQDAGAMAGAGVAVAEKPASRTLVVQRNGQWQEESSHRFTSFFDNVSNRFSAQDFDAADHSPQRFQRMKTGRQQRRLREENAIVEAEYREIRDWRGGIEKIKYWLPRAGVVGLMAASILIVIFVE
;
A
#
# COMPACT_ATOMS: atom_id res chain seq x y z
N MET A 1 -5.39 -23.27 -16.91
CA MET A 1 -6.06 -23.84 -15.71
C MET A 1 -5.74 -22.98 -14.49
N VAL A 2 -6.73 -22.75 -13.62
CA VAL A 2 -6.57 -21.93 -12.41
C VAL A 2 -6.63 -22.85 -11.19
N MET A 3 -5.70 -22.69 -10.26
CA MET A 3 -5.68 -23.39 -8.98
C MET A 3 -5.95 -22.43 -7.83
N HIS A 4 -6.60 -22.93 -6.78
CA HIS A 4 -6.88 -22.16 -5.57
C HIS A 4 -5.86 -22.50 -4.49
N VAL A 5 -5.26 -21.48 -3.88
CA VAL A 5 -4.33 -21.63 -2.76
C VAL A 5 -4.81 -20.80 -1.57
N THR A 6 -4.63 -21.33 -0.37
CA THR A 6 -5.00 -20.69 0.88
C THR A 6 -3.76 -20.29 1.67
N CYS A 7 -3.78 -19.08 2.21
CA CYS A 7 -2.73 -18.63 3.12
C CYS A 7 -2.99 -19.17 4.53
N GLN A 8 -2.07 -19.98 5.07
CA GLN A 8 -2.19 -20.57 6.42
C GLN A 8 -2.16 -19.54 7.57
N SER A 9 -1.81 -18.28 7.30
CA SER A 9 -1.69 -17.25 8.34
C SER A 9 -2.93 -16.37 8.48
N CYS A 10 -3.74 -16.25 7.43
CA CYS A 10 -4.89 -15.31 7.41
C CYS A 10 -6.10 -15.86 6.64
N ASP A 11 -6.09 -17.14 6.29
CA ASP A 11 -7.14 -17.87 5.58
C ASP A 11 -7.64 -17.21 4.29
N THR A 12 -6.81 -16.35 3.69
CA THR A 12 -7.15 -15.68 2.43
C THR A 12 -6.95 -16.64 1.27
N HIS A 13 -7.95 -16.70 0.37
CA HIS A 13 -7.94 -17.54 -0.82
C HIS A 13 -7.45 -16.76 -2.04
N TYR A 14 -6.55 -17.36 -2.82
CA TYR A 14 -6.03 -16.78 -4.06
C TYR A 14 -6.26 -17.73 -5.24
N ALA A 15 -6.65 -17.18 -6.38
CA ALA A 15 -6.74 -17.88 -7.65
C ALA A 15 -5.47 -17.63 -8.46
N VAL A 16 -4.67 -18.67 -8.69
CA VAL A 16 -3.36 -18.58 -9.33
C VAL A 16 -3.35 -19.46 -10.59
N PRO A 17 -2.90 -18.96 -11.74
CA PRO A 17 -2.64 -19.78 -12.92
C PRO A 17 -1.65 -20.91 -12.61
N ALA A 18 -1.98 -22.16 -12.96
CA ALA A 18 -1.12 -23.32 -12.69
C ALA A 18 0.27 -23.19 -13.35
N GLU A 19 0.34 -22.55 -14.52
CA GLU A 19 1.57 -22.24 -15.26
C GLU A 19 2.58 -21.41 -14.44
N LEU A 20 2.09 -20.60 -13.49
CA LEU A 20 2.94 -19.79 -12.65
C LEU A 20 3.54 -20.57 -11.48
N VAL A 21 3.00 -21.73 -11.09
CA VAL A 21 3.60 -22.55 -10.03
C VAL A 21 4.70 -23.43 -10.61
N GLY A 22 4.48 -23.97 -11.81
CA GLY A 22 5.41 -24.90 -12.47
C GLY A 22 5.47 -26.25 -11.74
N ASP A 23 5.99 -27.29 -12.41
CA ASP A 23 5.91 -28.67 -11.92
C ASP A 23 6.73 -28.92 -10.64
N GLY A 24 7.75 -28.10 -10.39
CA GLY A 24 8.63 -28.20 -9.21
C GLY A 24 8.10 -27.52 -7.94
N GLY A 25 6.89 -26.95 -7.98
CA GLY A 25 6.39 -26.08 -6.91
C GLY A 25 7.04 -24.70 -6.91
N ARG A 26 6.42 -23.76 -6.19
CA ARG A 26 6.90 -22.36 -6.10
C ARG A 26 6.71 -21.79 -4.70
N ARG A 27 7.64 -20.91 -4.33
CA ARG A 27 7.51 -20.06 -3.13
C ARG A 27 6.48 -18.95 -3.38
N MET A 28 5.40 -18.97 -2.61
CA MET A 28 4.31 -18.00 -2.67
C MET A 28 4.44 -16.98 -1.54
N ARG A 29 3.91 -15.77 -1.77
CA ARG A 29 3.85 -14.69 -0.77
C ARG A 29 2.42 -14.18 -0.68
N CYS A 30 1.88 -14.07 0.53
CA CYS A 30 0.58 -13.49 0.79
C CYS A 30 0.59 -11.98 0.47
N GLY A 31 -0.42 -11.49 -0.25
CA GLY A 31 -0.60 -10.05 -0.51
C GLY A 31 -1.06 -9.28 0.74
N GLU A 32 -1.83 -9.96 1.61
CA GLU A 32 -2.45 -9.36 2.80
C GLU A 32 -1.48 -9.27 3.99
N CYS A 33 -0.95 -10.41 4.44
CA CYS A 33 -0.11 -10.49 5.65
C CYS A 33 1.39 -10.59 5.36
N GLY A 34 1.79 -10.80 4.10
CA GLY A 34 3.19 -10.91 3.70
C GLY A 34 3.89 -12.22 4.06
N SER A 35 3.20 -13.19 4.68
CA SER A 35 3.77 -14.51 4.98
C SER A 35 4.16 -15.26 3.71
N ARG A 36 5.17 -16.11 3.81
CA ARG A 36 5.74 -16.86 2.69
C ARG A 36 5.61 -18.34 2.99
N TRP A 37 5.11 -19.10 2.02
CA TRP A 37 5.03 -20.55 2.12
C TRP A 37 5.41 -21.19 0.79
N TRP A 38 5.67 -22.49 0.82
CA TRP A 38 5.97 -23.28 -0.36
C TRP A 38 4.69 -23.98 -0.83
N GLN A 39 4.40 -23.90 -2.14
CA GLN A 39 3.26 -24.57 -2.74
C GLN A 39 3.75 -25.61 -3.75
N ASP A 40 3.46 -26.87 -3.49
CA ASP A 40 3.75 -27.97 -4.41
C ASP A 40 2.71 -28.03 -5.54
N ALA A 41 3.17 -28.34 -6.75
CA ALA A 41 2.33 -28.43 -7.96
C ALA A 41 1.34 -29.60 -7.91
N GLY A 42 1.67 -30.67 -7.18
CA GLY A 42 0.88 -31.91 -7.11
C GLY A 42 -0.19 -31.97 -6.03
N ALA A 43 -0.25 -31.01 -5.10
CA ALA A 43 -1.04 -31.18 -3.87
C ALA A 43 -2.56 -30.88 -4.00
N MET A 44 -3.04 -30.38 -5.15
CA MET A 44 -4.40 -29.82 -5.26
C MET A 44 -5.23 -30.33 -6.45
N ALA A 45 -4.90 -31.49 -7.03
CA ALA A 45 -5.73 -32.11 -8.08
C ALA A 45 -7.01 -32.80 -7.55
N GLY A 46 -7.36 -32.68 -6.25
CA GLY A 46 -8.42 -33.50 -5.63
C GLY A 46 -9.36 -32.82 -4.63
N ALA A 47 -9.32 -31.51 -4.42
CA ALA A 47 -10.18 -30.86 -3.42
C ALA A 47 -11.30 -30.04 -4.08
N GLY A 48 -12.23 -30.74 -4.75
CA GLY A 48 -13.54 -30.19 -5.08
C GLY A 48 -14.35 -30.03 -3.80
N VAL A 49 -14.34 -28.82 -3.21
CA VAL A 49 -15.17 -28.51 -2.05
C VAL A 49 -16.57 -28.16 -2.53
N ALA A 50 -17.52 -29.02 -2.15
CA ALA A 50 -18.94 -28.83 -2.29
C ALA A 50 -19.39 -27.50 -1.67
N VAL A 51 -20.27 -26.80 -2.38
CA VAL A 51 -20.96 -25.60 -1.90
C VAL A 51 -21.86 -26.01 -0.74
N ALA A 52 -21.44 -25.71 0.48
CA ALA A 52 -22.26 -25.85 1.68
C ALA A 52 -23.30 -24.72 1.72
N GLU A 53 -24.56 -25.12 1.69
CA GLU A 53 -25.73 -24.26 1.86
C GLU A 53 -25.72 -23.62 3.26
N LYS A 54 -25.76 -22.28 3.28
CA LYS A 54 -25.64 -21.46 4.48
C LYS A 54 -26.87 -21.64 5.37
N PRO A 55 -26.76 -22.09 6.64
CA PRO A 55 -27.91 -22.15 7.52
C PRO A 55 -28.38 -20.72 7.86
N ALA A 56 -29.68 -20.50 7.73
CA ALA A 56 -30.35 -19.25 8.10
C ALA A 56 -30.16 -18.99 9.60
N SER A 57 -29.18 -18.18 9.96
CA SER A 57 -28.98 -17.72 11.33
C SER A 57 -30.12 -16.76 11.70
N ARG A 58 -31.07 -17.24 12.51
CA ARG A 58 -32.07 -16.39 13.17
C ARG A 58 -31.38 -15.59 14.27
N THR A 59 -31.15 -14.30 14.01
CA THR A 59 -30.65 -13.36 15.00
C THR A 59 -31.83 -12.91 15.87
N LEU A 60 -31.87 -13.36 17.12
CA LEU A 60 -32.79 -12.83 18.13
C LEU A 60 -32.17 -11.54 18.69
N VAL A 61 -32.83 -10.40 18.45
CA VAL A 61 -32.43 -9.11 19.03
C VAL A 61 -33.20 -8.90 20.33
N VAL A 62 -32.50 -8.84 21.46
CA VAL A 62 -33.09 -8.54 22.77
C VAL A 62 -33.23 -7.03 22.91
N GLN A 63 -34.46 -6.54 23.07
CA GLN A 63 -34.70 -5.14 23.44
C GLN A 63 -34.47 -4.92 24.96
N ARG A 64 -34.06 -3.70 25.32
CA ARG A 64 -33.65 -3.27 26.68
C ARG A 64 -34.74 -3.38 27.75
N ASN A 65 -35.99 -3.57 27.34
CA ASN A 65 -37.21 -3.61 28.15
C ASN A 65 -37.70 -5.05 28.43
N GLY A 66 -36.91 -6.08 28.09
CA GLY A 66 -37.16 -7.46 28.55
C GLY A 66 -38.38 -8.16 27.93
N GLN A 67 -38.99 -7.58 26.89
CA GLN A 67 -40.06 -8.22 26.13
C GLN A 67 -39.53 -8.77 24.81
N TRP A 68 -39.81 -10.04 24.56
CA TRP A 68 -39.55 -10.71 23.29
C TRP A 68 -40.69 -10.35 22.32
N GLN A 69 -40.39 -9.54 21.31
CA GLN A 69 -41.28 -9.41 20.15
C GLN A 69 -40.62 -10.09 18.95
N GLU A 70 -41.35 -11.01 18.31
CA GLU A 70 -41.07 -11.47 16.95
C GLU A 70 -41.36 -10.32 15.98
N GLU A 71 -40.45 -9.34 15.90
CA GLU A 71 -40.56 -8.31 14.88
C GLU A 71 -40.22 -8.95 13.53
N SER A 72 -41.29 -9.08 12.75
CA SER A 72 -41.38 -9.86 11.52
C SER A 72 -40.38 -9.32 10.49
N SER A 73 -39.74 -10.26 9.80
CA SER A 73 -38.66 -10.16 8.81
C SER A 73 -38.86 -9.22 7.59
N HIS A 74 -39.82 -8.31 7.62
CA HIS A 74 -40.21 -7.48 6.48
C HIS A 74 -39.58 -6.07 6.46
N ARG A 75 -39.12 -5.56 7.61
CA ARG A 75 -38.51 -4.21 7.64
C ARG A 75 -37.06 -4.18 7.14
N PHE A 76 -36.32 -5.28 7.29
CA PHE A 76 -34.94 -5.36 6.81
C PHE A 76 -34.86 -5.74 5.33
N THR A 77 -35.76 -6.59 4.83
CA THR A 77 -35.76 -7.06 3.43
C THR A 77 -36.20 -5.98 2.45
N SER A 78 -37.14 -5.09 2.82
CA SER A 78 -37.54 -3.96 1.97
C SER A 78 -36.42 -2.95 1.70
N PHE A 79 -35.42 -2.85 2.58
CA PHE A 79 -34.21 -2.07 2.29
C PHE A 79 -33.37 -2.74 1.20
N PHE A 80 -33.18 -4.06 1.27
CA PHE A 80 -32.41 -4.81 0.27
C PHE A 80 -33.15 -4.94 -1.07
N ASP A 81 -34.48 -5.04 -1.07
CA ASP A 81 -35.29 -5.09 -2.30
C ASP A 81 -35.26 -3.76 -3.07
N ASN A 82 -35.21 -2.63 -2.36
CA ASN A 82 -35.07 -1.32 -3.00
C ASN A 82 -33.65 -1.11 -3.55
N VAL A 83 -32.64 -1.63 -2.84
CA VAL A 83 -31.24 -1.62 -3.33
C VAL A 83 -31.08 -2.56 -4.53
N SER A 84 -31.66 -3.76 -4.50
CA SER A 84 -31.56 -4.73 -5.61
C SER A 84 -32.26 -4.20 -6.86
N ASN A 85 -33.48 -3.66 -6.74
CA ASN A 85 -34.21 -3.04 -7.85
C ASN A 85 -33.47 -1.85 -8.47
N ARG A 86 -32.69 -1.10 -7.69
CA ARG A 86 -31.87 -0.01 -8.22
C ARG A 86 -30.70 -0.50 -9.08
N PHE A 87 -30.13 -1.65 -8.74
CA PHE A 87 -29.04 -2.25 -9.50
C PHE A 87 -29.52 -3.06 -10.71
N SER A 88 -30.73 -3.63 -10.68
CA SER A 88 -31.31 -4.37 -11.82
C SER A 88 -32.01 -3.47 -12.85
N ALA A 89 -32.44 -2.27 -12.48
CA ALA A 89 -32.99 -1.29 -13.43
C ALA A 89 -31.92 -0.47 -14.18
N GLN A 90 -30.66 -0.55 -13.76
CA GLN A 90 -29.55 -0.06 -14.56
C GLN A 90 -29.05 -1.20 -15.41
N ASP A 91 -29.46 -1.21 -16.68
CA ASP A 91 -28.75 -1.88 -17.77
C ASP A 91 -27.36 -1.23 -17.86
N PHE A 92 -26.48 -1.61 -16.95
CA PHE A 92 -25.08 -1.26 -17.04
C PHE A 92 -24.55 -2.03 -18.24
N ASP A 93 -24.24 -1.31 -19.32
CA ASP A 93 -23.29 -1.74 -20.35
C ASP A 93 -21.93 -1.98 -19.68
N ALA A 94 -21.84 -3.09 -18.94
CA ALA A 94 -20.69 -3.46 -18.11
C ALA A 94 -19.44 -3.69 -18.96
N ALA A 95 -19.62 -3.92 -20.26
CA ALA A 95 -18.56 -4.05 -21.23
C ALA A 95 -17.85 -2.71 -21.53
N ASP A 96 -18.58 -1.59 -21.60
CA ASP A 96 -18.03 -0.33 -22.13
C ASP A 96 -17.35 0.56 -21.09
N HIS A 97 -17.64 0.37 -19.80
CA HIS A 97 -17.05 1.19 -18.73
C HIS A 97 -15.88 0.54 -17.99
N SER A 98 -15.64 -0.76 -18.18
CA SER A 98 -14.52 -1.45 -17.55
C SER A 98 -13.14 -0.94 -18.01
N PRO A 99 -12.84 -0.71 -19.32
CA PRO A 99 -11.49 -0.31 -19.72
C PRO A 99 -11.13 1.11 -19.28
N GLN A 100 -12.10 2.04 -19.24
CA GLN A 100 -11.85 3.43 -18.84
C GLN A 100 -11.46 3.54 -17.35
N ARG A 101 -12.05 2.70 -16.48
CA ARG A 101 -11.72 2.69 -15.04
C ARG A 101 -10.29 2.22 -14.78
N PHE A 102 -9.83 1.19 -15.50
CA PHE A 102 -8.46 0.69 -15.39
C PHE A 102 -7.43 1.67 -15.97
N GLN A 103 -7.77 2.39 -17.06
CA GLN A 103 -6.90 3.45 -17.58
C GLN A 103 -6.73 4.58 -16.57
N ARG A 104 -7.80 5.01 -15.88
CA ARG A 104 -7.74 6.05 -14.84
C ARG A 104 -6.92 5.63 -13.63
N MET A 105 -6.91 4.34 -13.27
CA MET A 105 -6.04 3.84 -12.19
C MET A 105 -4.56 3.76 -12.61
N LYS A 106 -4.27 3.41 -13.87
CA LYS A 106 -2.90 3.38 -14.39
C LYS A 106 -2.28 4.78 -14.39
N THR A 107 -3.02 5.79 -14.85
CA THR A 107 -2.53 7.18 -14.83
C THR A 107 -2.29 7.70 -13.41
N GLY A 108 -3.15 7.35 -12.45
CA GLY A 108 -2.95 7.73 -11.04
C GLY A 108 -1.68 7.14 -10.40
N ARG A 109 -1.34 5.87 -10.70
CA ARG A 109 -0.09 5.26 -10.20
C ARG A 109 1.15 5.87 -10.86
N GLN A 110 1.08 6.12 -12.17
CA GLN A 110 2.19 6.73 -12.91
C GLN A 110 2.44 8.17 -12.43
N GLN A 111 1.39 8.91 -12.14
CA GLN A 111 1.48 10.26 -11.60
C GLN A 111 2.04 10.30 -10.16
N ARG A 112 1.81 9.26 -9.34
CA ARG A 112 2.48 9.13 -8.04
C ARG A 112 3.98 8.88 -8.20
N ARG A 113 4.39 7.97 -9.10
CA ARG A 113 5.83 7.73 -9.35
C ARG A 113 6.54 8.98 -9.84
N LEU A 114 5.94 9.74 -10.77
CA LEU A 114 6.52 11.00 -11.23
C LEU A 114 6.66 12.05 -10.11
N ARG A 115 5.71 12.09 -9.16
CA ARG A 115 5.83 12.97 -7.98
C ARG A 115 6.94 12.51 -7.04
N GLU A 116 7.08 11.20 -6.84
CA GLU A 116 8.15 10.63 -6.02
C GLU A 116 9.53 10.88 -6.65
N GLU A 117 9.66 10.67 -7.96
CA GLU A 117 10.90 10.96 -8.71
C GLU A 117 11.27 12.44 -8.66
N ASN A 118 10.30 13.35 -8.89
CA ASN A 118 10.56 14.79 -8.77
C ASN A 118 10.91 15.22 -7.35
N ALA A 119 10.29 14.63 -6.32
CA ALA A 119 10.60 14.94 -4.93
C ALA A 119 12.03 14.53 -4.54
N ILE A 120 12.52 13.40 -5.07
CA ILE A 120 13.91 12.96 -4.87
C ILE A 120 14.88 13.94 -5.53
N VAL A 121 14.63 14.32 -6.79
CA VAL A 121 15.48 15.28 -7.51
C VAL A 121 15.50 16.65 -6.83
N GLU A 122 14.36 17.14 -6.33
CA GLU A 122 14.28 18.41 -5.60
C GLU A 122 15.02 18.38 -4.27
N ALA A 123 15.00 17.25 -3.56
CA ALA A 123 15.76 17.06 -2.32
C ALA A 123 17.27 17.07 -2.58
N GLU A 124 17.72 16.35 -3.61
CA GLU A 124 19.14 16.29 -3.98
C GLU A 124 19.66 17.67 -4.45
N TYR A 125 18.85 18.43 -5.19
CA TYR A 125 19.19 19.79 -5.61
C TYR A 125 19.28 20.79 -4.44
N ARG A 126 18.56 20.57 -3.34
CA ARG A 126 18.66 21.43 -2.15
C ARG A 126 20.02 21.29 -1.48
N GLU A 127 20.52 20.07 -1.29
CA GLU A 127 21.82 19.85 -0.65
C GLU A 127 22.96 20.51 -1.44
N ILE A 128 22.94 20.37 -2.77
CA ILE A 128 23.95 20.99 -3.64
C ILE A 128 23.89 22.53 -3.57
N ARG A 129 22.69 23.10 -3.48
CA ARG A 129 22.50 24.56 -3.38
C ARG A 129 23.00 25.11 -2.05
N ASP A 130 22.68 24.45 -0.95
CA ASP A 130 23.10 24.88 0.39
C ASP A 130 24.63 24.80 0.53
N TRP A 131 25.26 23.79 -0.08
CA TRP A 131 26.72 23.66 -0.11
C TRP A 131 27.39 24.81 -0.89
N ARG A 132 26.85 25.21 -2.04
CA ARG A 132 27.35 26.40 -2.77
C ARG A 132 27.24 27.68 -1.96
N GLY A 133 26.13 27.89 -1.26
CA GLY A 133 25.96 29.04 -0.37
C GLY A 133 26.96 29.05 0.80
N GLY A 134 27.32 27.86 1.32
CA GLY A 134 28.37 27.70 2.32
C GLY A 134 29.75 28.13 1.81
N ILE A 135 30.10 27.75 0.58
CA ILE A 135 31.41 28.08 -0.02
C ILE A 135 31.63 29.58 -0.18
N GLU A 136 30.60 30.33 -0.58
CA GLU A 136 30.74 31.79 -0.71
C GLU A 136 30.96 32.46 0.65
N LYS A 137 30.28 31.99 1.71
CA LYS A 137 30.53 32.46 3.08
C LYS A 137 31.95 32.14 3.54
N ILE A 138 32.45 30.93 3.22
CA ILE A 138 33.83 30.52 3.54
C ILE A 138 34.84 31.44 2.84
N LYS A 139 34.65 31.76 1.56
CA LYS A 139 35.55 32.68 0.83
C LYS A 139 35.64 34.07 1.49
N TYR A 140 34.56 34.55 2.07
CA TYR A 140 34.55 35.85 2.74
C TYR A 140 35.20 35.82 4.14
N TRP A 141 35.09 34.71 4.86
CA TRP A 141 35.65 34.54 6.20
C TRP A 141 37.13 34.15 6.22
N LEU A 142 37.58 33.33 5.26
CA LEU A 142 38.96 32.82 5.20
C LEU A 142 40.04 33.92 5.30
N PRO A 143 39.98 35.03 4.52
CA PRO A 143 41.02 36.06 4.59
C PRO A 143 41.03 36.80 5.93
N ARG A 144 39.86 37.00 6.56
CA ARG A 144 39.76 37.62 7.88
C ARG A 144 40.37 36.73 8.96
N ALA A 145 40.08 35.43 8.93
CA ALA A 145 40.68 34.46 9.84
C ALA A 145 42.21 34.39 9.66
N GLY A 146 42.69 34.45 8.41
CA GLY A 146 44.12 34.48 8.10
C GLY A 146 44.85 35.69 8.69
N VAL A 147 44.28 36.90 8.56
CA VAL A 147 44.86 38.12 9.14
C VAL A 147 44.90 38.05 10.66
N VAL A 148 43.81 37.61 11.30
CA VAL A 148 43.76 37.45 12.77
C VAL A 148 44.80 36.43 13.25
N GLY A 149 44.96 35.31 12.52
CA GLY A 149 45.97 34.29 12.82
C GLY A 149 47.40 34.82 12.71
N LEU A 150 47.71 35.59 11.66
CA LEU A 150 49.04 36.20 11.49
C LEU A 150 49.35 37.22 12.59
N MET A 151 48.37 38.05 12.97
CA MET A 151 48.52 39.01 14.07
C MET A 151 48.77 38.28 15.40
N ALA A 152 47.98 37.26 15.71
CA ALA A 152 48.18 36.46 16.91
C ALA A 152 49.56 35.77 16.94
N ALA A 153 50.01 35.21 15.80
CA ALA A 153 51.34 34.63 15.69
C ALA A 153 52.45 35.67 15.90
N SER A 154 52.32 36.88 15.34
CA SER A 154 53.30 37.94 15.56
C SER A 154 53.37 38.37 17.02
N ILE A 155 52.24 38.48 17.72
CA ILE A 155 52.19 38.82 19.15
C ILE A 155 52.87 37.74 19.98
N LEU A 156 52.60 36.46 19.68
CA LEU A 156 53.27 35.35 20.36
C LEU A 156 54.78 35.38 20.16
N ILE A 157 55.26 35.66 18.94
CA ILE A 157 56.70 35.77 18.68
C ILE A 157 57.33 36.88 19.54
N VAL A 158 56.69 38.05 19.65
CA VAL A 158 57.18 39.15 20.50
C VAL A 158 57.26 38.71 21.97
N ILE A 159 56.21 38.05 22.49
CA ILE A 159 56.15 37.58 23.88
C ILE A 159 57.24 36.53 24.19
N PHE A 160 57.61 35.69 23.23
CA PHE A 160 58.63 34.65 23.43
C PHE A 160 60.07 35.13 23.23
N VAL A 161 60.28 36.32 22.67
CA VAL A 161 61.62 36.88 22.40
C VAL A 161 62.09 37.81 23.52
N GLU A 162 61.17 38.40 24.30
CA GLU A 162 61.47 39.09 25.58
C GLU A 162 61.73 38.11 26.73
#